data_AF-A0A832GWH7-F1
#
_entry.id   AF-A0A832GWH7-F1
#
_cell.length_a   1.000
_cell.length_b   1.000
_cell.length_c   1.000
_cell.angle_alpha   90.00
_cell.angle_beta   90.00
_cell.angle_gamma   90.00
#
_symmetry.space_group_name_H-M   'P 1'
#
loop_
_entity.id
_entity.type
_entity.pdbx_description
1 polymer ?
#
loop_
_entity_poly.entity_id
_entity_poly.type
_entity_poly.pdbx_seq_one_letter_code
_entity_poly.pdbx_strand_id
1 'polypeptide(L)'
;MSKTLLYNTKVFPENGTFAEAIGFDSVTGKIIYVGNNSGCNKKDYDECIDLKGKLVLPAFSDGHCHFYKGSVMKKELNLIFASKKSDFINSINDYISTLKSGKWIHGGYFSEANFTESFRVTKDFLDSINSEIPMLINRNDLHSAILNSKAIEITGIKSKLEEFGTEEISVDEKGELTGEVKERAFYYVLNQIPTLSIEEKSSAVYDEIKYLHSLGLTSLTDITLPEDLDVYKHLINNNK
;
A
#
# COMPACT_ATOMS: atom_id res chain seq x y z
N MET A 1 10.96 -14.82 33.43
CA MET A 1 11.30 -15.09 32.01
C MET A 1 10.50 -16.32 31.63
N SER A 2 9.50 -16.15 30.77
CA SER A 2 8.76 -17.29 30.21
C SER A 2 9.61 -17.85 29.07
N LYS A 3 9.76 -19.18 28.99
CA LYS A 3 10.56 -19.85 27.97
C LYS A 3 9.71 -20.86 27.21
N THR A 4 9.79 -20.83 25.89
CA THR A 4 9.09 -21.78 25.00
C THR A 4 10.11 -22.64 24.27
N LEU A 5 9.85 -23.94 24.20
CA LEU A 5 10.59 -24.91 23.40
C LEU A 5 9.71 -25.44 22.26
N LEU A 6 10.21 -25.35 21.03
CA LEU A 6 9.67 -26.07 19.88
C LEU A 6 10.56 -27.28 19.61
N TYR A 7 10.00 -28.49 19.59
CA TYR A 7 10.77 -29.73 19.45
C TYR A 7 10.14 -30.69 18.44
N ASN A 8 10.87 -31.76 18.10
CA ASN A 8 10.50 -32.71 17.05
C ASN A 8 10.21 -31.95 15.75
N THR A 9 11.17 -31.14 15.31
CA THR A 9 11.04 -30.26 14.15
C THR A 9 12.26 -30.38 13.25
N LYS A 10 12.23 -29.75 12.08
CA LYS A 10 13.43 -29.43 11.30
C LYS A 10 13.65 -27.93 11.40
N VAL A 11 14.65 -27.47 12.14
CA VAL A 11 15.04 -26.06 12.19
C VAL A 11 16.12 -25.86 11.15
N PHE A 12 15.99 -24.89 10.25
CA PHE A 12 17.04 -24.51 9.30
C PHE A 12 17.91 -23.38 9.90
N PRO A 13 19.04 -23.68 10.57
CA PRO A 13 19.99 -22.67 10.96
C PRO A 13 20.86 -22.21 9.79
N GLU A 14 21.50 -21.06 9.97
CA GLU A 14 22.39 -20.40 9.00
C GLU A 14 23.57 -21.30 8.54
N ASN A 15 23.96 -22.31 9.32
CA ASN A 15 25.10 -23.19 9.03
C ASN A 15 24.78 -24.40 8.11
N GLY A 16 23.55 -24.50 7.62
CA GLY A 16 23.14 -25.50 6.62
C GLY A 16 22.90 -26.93 7.14
N THR A 17 23.02 -27.18 8.45
CA THR A 17 22.65 -28.47 9.06
C THR A 17 21.39 -28.34 9.89
N PHE A 18 20.35 -29.12 9.58
CA PHE A 18 19.09 -29.05 10.32
C PHE A 18 19.29 -29.41 11.81
N ALA A 19 18.77 -28.55 12.69
CA ALA A 19 18.58 -28.88 14.10
C ALA A 19 17.17 -29.44 14.33
N GLU A 20 16.92 -30.06 15.48
CA GLU A 20 15.67 -30.75 15.75
C GLU A 20 14.75 -30.05 16.76
N ALA A 21 15.29 -29.05 17.45
CA ALA A 21 14.59 -28.25 18.46
C ALA A 21 15.18 -26.84 18.56
N ILE A 22 14.33 -25.88 18.93
CA ILE A 22 14.66 -24.48 19.18
C ILE A 22 13.94 -23.97 20.42
N GLY A 23 14.68 -23.33 21.32
CA GLY A 23 14.15 -22.71 22.53
C GLY A 23 14.39 -21.21 22.54
N PHE A 24 13.42 -20.43 23.02
CA PHE A 24 13.51 -18.97 23.09
C PHE A 24 12.83 -18.41 24.35
N ASP A 25 13.25 -17.21 24.77
CA ASP A 25 12.54 -16.43 25.77
C ASP A 25 11.26 -15.85 25.13
N SER A 26 10.09 -16.19 25.67
CA SER A 26 8.79 -15.82 25.12
C SER A 26 8.46 -14.33 25.27
N VAL A 27 9.23 -13.58 26.07
CA VAL A 27 9.06 -12.13 26.25
C VAL A 27 9.98 -11.35 25.32
N THR A 28 11.27 -11.73 25.24
CA THR A 28 12.25 -11.00 24.43
C THR A 28 12.42 -11.55 23.03
N GLY A 29 11.86 -12.73 22.73
CA GLY A 29 12.04 -13.45 21.46
C GLY A 29 13.48 -13.97 21.23
N LYS A 30 14.36 -13.90 22.24
CA LYS A 30 15.77 -14.26 22.07
C LYS A 30 15.90 -15.77 22.05
N ILE A 31 16.55 -16.29 21.01
CA ILE A 31 16.91 -17.71 20.91
C ILE A 31 17.92 -18.04 22.02
N ILE A 32 17.60 -19.05 22.83
CA ILE A 32 18.42 -19.54 23.94
C ILE A 32 18.92 -20.97 23.73
N TYR A 33 18.35 -21.70 22.77
CA TYR A 33 18.78 -23.05 22.40
C TYR A 33 18.47 -23.34 20.93
N VAL A 34 19.42 -23.97 20.23
CA VAL A 34 19.22 -24.60 18.91
C VAL A 34 20.04 -25.89 18.91
N GLY A 35 19.41 -27.02 18.66
CA GLY A 35 20.11 -28.31 18.68
C GLY A 35 19.20 -29.51 18.53
N ASN A 36 19.67 -30.66 18.99
CA ASN A 36 18.93 -31.93 18.87
C ASN A 36 17.87 -32.07 19.98
N ASN A 37 16.88 -32.95 19.77
CA ASN A 37 15.84 -33.21 20.76
C ASN A 37 16.38 -33.73 22.10
N SER A 38 17.48 -34.49 22.07
CA SER A 38 18.11 -35.05 23.26
C SER A 38 18.92 -34.04 24.09
N GLY A 39 19.28 -32.90 23.49
CA GLY A 39 20.09 -31.86 24.15
C GLY A 39 19.27 -30.85 24.96
N CYS A 40 17.94 -30.86 24.85
CA CYS A 40 17.05 -29.99 25.62
C CYS A 40 16.27 -30.78 26.68
N ASN A 41 16.25 -30.29 27.91
CA ASN A 41 15.38 -30.82 28.97
C ASN A 41 14.09 -29.99 29.02
N LYS A 42 12.95 -30.62 28.72
CA LYS A 42 11.63 -29.97 28.70
C LYS A 42 11.25 -29.30 30.03
N LYS A 43 11.82 -29.74 31.16
CA LYS A 43 11.58 -29.15 32.49
C LYS A 43 12.17 -27.75 32.65
N ASP A 44 13.09 -27.34 31.76
CA ASP A 44 13.74 -26.02 31.81
C ASP A 44 12.91 -24.93 31.10
N TYR A 45 11.74 -25.30 30.56
CA TYR A 45 10.85 -24.47 29.76
C TYR A 45 9.44 -24.46 30.36
N ASP A 46 8.77 -23.32 30.25
CA ASP A 46 7.39 -23.13 30.72
C ASP A 46 6.38 -23.72 29.72
N GLU A 47 6.72 -23.71 28.43
CA GLU A 47 5.91 -24.25 27.35
C GLU A 47 6.76 -25.13 26.41
N CYS A 48 6.21 -26.28 26.01
CA CYS A 48 6.85 -27.20 25.08
C CYS A 48 5.85 -27.60 23.98
N ILE A 49 6.17 -27.30 22.72
CA ILE A 49 5.32 -27.52 21.56
C ILE A 49 5.96 -28.56 20.63
N ASP A 50 5.26 -29.68 20.40
CA ASP A 50 5.66 -30.70 19.45
C ASP A 50 5.27 -30.28 18.02
N LEU A 51 6.26 -30.04 17.17
CA LEU A 51 6.01 -29.64 15.78
C LEU A 51 5.83 -30.81 14.81
N LYS A 52 5.91 -32.06 15.28
CA LYS A 52 5.60 -33.28 14.50
C LYS A 52 6.33 -33.36 13.15
N GLY A 53 7.61 -32.98 13.16
CA GLY A 53 8.51 -32.99 12.01
C GLY A 53 8.32 -31.83 11.03
N LYS A 54 7.50 -30.82 11.35
CA LYS A 54 7.36 -29.60 10.53
C LYS A 54 8.69 -28.85 10.42
N LEU A 55 8.76 -27.95 9.44
CA LEU A 55 9.92 -27.11 9.18
C LEU A 55 9.77 -25.77 9.91
N VAL A 56 10.85 -25.32 10.56
CA VAL A 56 11.00 -23.98 11.13
C VAL A 56 12.09 -23.26 10.35
N LEU A 57 11.74 -22.11 9.79
CA LEU A 57 12.63 -21.24 9.05
C LEU A 57 12.76 -19.90 9.80
N PRO A 58 13.88 -19.17 9.60
CA PRO A 58 13.89 -17.74 9.86
C PRO A 58 12.73 -17.08 9.13
N ALA A 59 12.08 -16.12 9.77
CA ALA A 59 11.09 -15.28 9.11
C ALA A 59 11.74 -14.51 7.95
N PHE A 60 10.96 -14.19 6.93
CA PHE A 60 11.45 -13.43 5.80
C PHE A 60 11.69 -11.96 6.20
N SER A 61 12.70 -11.34 5.57
CA SER A 61 12.96 -9.92 5.66
C SER A 61 13.08 -9.32 4.26
N ASP A 62 12.43 -8.18 4.04
CA ASP A 62 12.57 -7.41 2.81
C ASP A 62 13.68 -6.36 2.96
N GLY A 63 14.70 -6.42 2.11
CA GLY A 63 15.86 -5.52 2.20
C GLY A 63 15.62 -4.12 1.63
N HIS A 64 14.56 -3.91 0.84
CA HIS A 64 14.29 -2.65 0.16
C HIS A 64 12.85 -2.59 -0.34
N CYS A 65 12.00 -1.79 0.30
CA CYS A 65 10.64 -1.57 -0.15
C CYS A 65 10.15 -0.13 0.13
N HIS A 66 9.01 0.23 -0.44
CA HIS A 66 8.29 1.46 -0.11
C HIS A 66 7.06 1.11 0.73
N PHE A 67 7.31 0.63 1.94
CA PHE A 67 6.31 0.04 2.83
C PHE A 67 5.22 1.03 3.22
N TYR A 68 5.59 2.20 3.75
CA TYR A 68 4.59 3.21 4.12
C TYR A 68 3.75 3.65 2.91
N LYS A 69 4.41 4.01 1.80
CA LYS A 69 3.73 4.51 0.60
C LYS A 69 2.79 3.44 0.04
N GLY A 70 3.26 2.20 -0.07
CA GLY A 70 2.44 1.06 -0.51
C GLY A 70 1.24 0.80 0.40
N SER A 71 1.42 0.92 1.72
CA SER A 71 0.34 0.76 2.70
C SER A 71 -0.76 1.80 2.49
N VAL A 72 -0.39 3.06 2.28
CA VAL A 72 -1.34 4.15 2.03
C VAL A 72 -2.02 4.01 0.67
N MET A 73 -1.28 3.63 -0.37
CA MET A 73 -1.83 3.41 -1.72
C MET A 73 -2.93 2.34 -1.76
N LYS A 74 -2.91 1.36 -0.85
CA LYS A 74 -4.00 0.37 -0.74
C LYS A 74 -5.33 0.95 -0.26
N LYS A 75 -5.34 2.17 0.30
CA LYS A 75 -6.56 2.91 0.68
C LYS A 75 -7.05 3.83 -0.44
N GLU A 76 -6.33 3.92 -1.55
CA GLU A 76 -6.72 4.68 -2.73
C GLU A 76 -7.55 3.80 -3.67
N LEU A 77 -8.18 4.42 -4.66
CA LEU A 77 -8.84 3.70 -5.74
C LEU A 77 -7.80 2.80 -6.44
N ASN A 78 -8.16 1.55 -6.77
CA ASN A 78 -7.30 0.64 -7.52
C ASN A 78 -7.94 0.25 -8.85
N LEU A 79 -7.25 0.58 -9.95
CA LEU A 79 -7.61 0.27 -11.33
C LEU A 79 -6.43 -0.36 -12.09
N ILE A 80 -5.39 -0.87 -11.40
CA ILE A 80 -4.19 -1.46 -12.02
C ILE A 80 -4.56 -2.57 -13.01
N PHE A 81 -5.59 -3.36 -12.68
CA PHE A 81 -6.06 -4.47 -13.50
C PHE A 81 -7.33 -4.16 -14.31
N ALA A 82 -7.78 -2.90 -14.33
CA ALA A 82 -8.96 -2.52 -15.08
C ALA A 82 -8.69 -2.64 -16.59
N SER A 83 -9.64 -3.27 -17.30
CA SER A 83 -9.49 -3.65 -18.71
C SER A 83 -10.67 -3.21 -19.58
N LYS A 84 -11.79 -2.80 -18.96
CA LYS A 84 -13.04 -2.39 -19.61
C LYS A 84 -13.69 -1.25 -18.83
N LYS A 85 -14.62 -0.52 -19.46
CA LYS A 85 -15.41 0.55 -18.80
C LYS A 85 -16.12 0.07 -17.54
N SER A 86 -16.67 -1.15 -17.55
CA SER A 86 -17.35 -1.73 -16.39
C SER A 86 -16.45 -1.82 -15.17
N ASP A 87 -15.16 -2.09 -15.36
CA ASP A 87 -14.20 -2.22 -14.26
C ASP A 87 -13.99 -0.87 -13.57
N PHE A 88 -13.91 0.21 -14.35
CA PHE A 88 -13.82 1.58 -13.85
C PHE A 88 -15.09 1.97 -13.09
N ILE A 89 -16.26 1.75 -13.71
CA ILE A 89 -17.56 2.09 -13.11
C ILE A 89 -17.73 1.38 -11.76
N ASN A 90 -17.48 0.06 -11.73
CA ASN A 90 -17.65 -0.74 -10.53
C ASN A 90 -16.65 -0.31 -9.44
N SER A 91 -15.36 -0.21 -9.78
CA SER A 91 -14.33 0.13 -8.79
C SER A 91 -14.51 1.54 -8.22
N ILE A 92 -14.92 2.51 -9.05
CA ILE A 92 -15.20 3.87 -8.60
C ILE A 92 -16.43 3.89 -7.70
N ASN A 93 -17.52 3.18 -8.06
CA ASN A 93 -18.72 3.11 -7.22
C ASN A 93 -18.46 2.40 -5.88
N ASP A 94 -17.71 1.30 -5.90
CA ASP A 94 -17.28 0.60 -4.69
C ASP A 94 -16.44 1.53 -3.81
N TYR A 95 -15.50 2.28 -4.41
CA TYR A 95 -14.70 3.26 -3.69
C TYR A 95 -15.57 4.37 -3.07
N ILE A 96 -16.52 4.93 -3.83
CA ILE A 96 -17.49 5.94 -3.36
C ILE A 96 -18.26 5.42 -2.15
N SER A 97 -18.66 4.14 -2.13
CA SER A 97 -19.41 3.56 -1.00
C SER A 97 -18.64 3.57 0.32
N THR A 98 -17.30 3.62 0.26
CA THR A 98 -16.41 3.68 1.41
C THR A 98 -15.96 5.11 1.76
N LEU A 99 -16.24 6.07 0.87
CA LEU A 99 -15.71 7.42 0.93
C LEU A 99 -16.48 8.28 1.93
N LYS A 100 -15.76 8.95 2.83
CA LYS A 100 -16.36 9.98 3.71
C LYS A 100 -16.70 11.23 2.89
N SER A 101 -17.77 11.93 3.29
CA SER A 101 -18.17 13.19 2.64
C SER A 101 -17.01 14.20 2.62
N GLY A 102 -16.87 14.94 1.53
CA GLY A 102 -15.84 15.95 1.34
C GLY A 102 -14.45 15.42 0.96
N LYS A 103 -14.31 14.11 0.69
CA LYS A 103 -13.06 13.51 0.20
C LYS A 103 -13.05 13.41 -1.33
N TRP A 104 -11.85 13.30 -1.87
CA TRP A 104 -11.56 13.09 -3.28
C TRP A 104 -11.58 11.61 -3.63
N ILE A 105 -11.88 11.30 -4.90
CA ILE A 105 -11.56 10.00 -5.49
C ILE A 105 -10.16 10.12 -6.08
N HIS A 106 -9.20 9.48 -5.43
CA HIS A 106 -7.78 9.53 -5.78
C HIS A 106 -7.21 8.12 -5.91
N GLY A 107 -6.29 7.92 -6.85
CA GLY A 107 -5.66 6.63 -7.14
C GLY A 107 -5.94 6.21 -8.58
N GLY A 108 -6.15 4.91 -8.80
CA GLY A 108 -6.43 4.32 -10.11
C GLY A 108 -5.23 3.54 -10.61
N TYR A 109 -4.17 4.22 -11.02
CA TYR A 109 -2.95 3.59 -11.55
C TYR A 109 -3.26 2.68 -12.76
N PHE A 110 -4.19 3.09 -13.62
CA PHE A 110 -4.62 2.30 -14.78
C PHE A 110 -3.60 2.41 -15.93
N SER A 111 -3.69 1.48 -16.88
CA SER A 111 -2.92 1.49 -18.12
C SER A 111 -3.83 1.17 -19.30
N GLU A 112 -3.85 2.02 -20.33
CA GLU A 112 -4.59 1.73 -21.56
C GLU A 112 -4.09 0.48 -22.28
N ALA A 113 -2.84 0.05 -22.04
CA ALA A 113 -2.32 -1.19 -22.61
C ALA A 113 -3.09 -2.44 -22.13
N ASN A 114 -3.82 -2.33 -21.02
CA ASN A 114 -4.65 -3.41 -20.48
C ASN A 114 -6.06 -3.44 -21.09
N PHE A 115 -6.44 -2.45 -21.90
CA PHE A 115 -7.82 -2.31 -22.37
C PHE A 115 -8.14 -3.38 -23.42
N THR A 116 -9.27 -4.05 -23.21
CA THR A 116 -9.79 -5.11 -24.09
C THR A 116 -10.93 -4.61 -24.98
N GLU A 117 -11.32 -3.35 -24.83
CA GLU A 117 -12.30 -2.67 -25.67
C GLU A 117 -11.81 -1.26 -26.02
N SER A 118 -12.35 -0.68 -27.10
CA SER A 118 -11.97 0.66 -27.53
C SER A 118 -12.68 1.71 -26.68
N PHE A 119 -11.96 2.28 -25.72
CA PHE A 119 -12.39 3.47 -24.98
C PHE A 119 -11.21 4.28 -24.49
N ARG A 120 -11.49 5.53 -24.09
CA ARG A 120 -10.53 6.42 -23.46
C ARG A 120 -11.08 6.85 -22.11
N VAL A 121 -10.21 6.95 -21.12
CA VAL A 121 -10.54 7.58 -19.84
C VAL A 121 -10.43 9.08 -20.07
N THR A 122 -11.56 9.77 -20.04
CA THR A 122 -11.68 11.22 -20.28
C THR A 122 -12.44 11.87 -19.15
N LYS A 123 -12.34 13.20 -19.04
CA LYS A 123 -13.20 14.00 -18.14
C LYS A 123 -14.67 13.61 -18.22
N ASP A 124 -15.22 13.55 -19.44
CA ASP A 124 -16.63 13.23 -19.67
C ASP A 124 -17.00 11.80 -19.27
N PHE A 125 -16.08 10.84 -19.45
CA PHE A 125 -16.29 9.48 -18.97
C PHE A 125 -16.35 9.44 -17.44
N LEU A 126 -15.43 10.12 -16.76
CA LEU A 126 -15.47 10.21 -15.29
C LEU A 126 -16.71 10.94 -14.78
N ASP A 127 -17.11 12.03 -15.43
CA ASP A 127 -18.34 12.76 -15.11
C ASP A 127 -19.58 11.88 -15.26
N SER A 128 -19.60 10.97 -16.25
CA SER A 128 -20.70 10.02 -16.44
C SER A 128 -20.83 8.99 -15.31
N ILE A 129 -19.76 8.76 -14.54
CA ILE A 129 -19.78 7.91 -13.34
C ILE A 129 -20.22 8.75 -12.14
N ASN A 130 -19.58 9.90 -11.93
CA ASN A 130 -19.96 10.87 -10.90
C ASN A 130 -19.38 12.25 -11.20
N SER A 131 -20.26 13.26 -11.33
CA SER A 131 -19.89 14.66 -11.59
C SER A 131 -19.71 15.51 -10.32
N GLU A 132 -20.09 14.99 -9.15
CA GLU A 132 -20.20 15.78 -7.91
C GLU A 132 -18.97 15.65 -7.01
N ILE A 133 -18.29 14.51 -7.07
CA ILE A 133 -17.10 14.22 -6.27
C ILE A 133 -15.86 14.49 -7.12
N PRO A 134 -14.89 15.30 -6.66
CA PRO A 134 -13.67 15.54 -7.43
C PRO A 134 -12.84 14.27 -7.58
N MET A 135 -12.42 14.00 -8.81
CA MET A 135 -11.60 12.84 -9.16
C MET A 135 -10.24 13.26 -9.72
N LEU A 136 -9.18 12.60 -9.24
CA LEU A 136 -7.87 12.57 -9.87
C LEU A 136 -7.47 11.11 -10.05
N ILE A 137 -7.59 10.62 -11.29
CA ILE A 137 -7.36 9.22 -11.64
C ILE A 137 -5.99 9.07 -12.28
N ASN A 138 -5.02 8.57 -11.51
CA ASN A 138 -3.63 8.35 -11.90
C ASN A 138 -3.52 7.32 -13.02
N ARG A 139 -2.61 7.59 -13.96
CA ARG A 139 -2.05 6.55 -14.82
C ARG A 139 -0.97 5.78 -14.05
N ASN A 140 -0.62 4.61 -14.57
CA ASN A 140 0.43 3.77 -14.00
C ASN A 140 1.86 4.34 -14.19
N ASP A 141 2.02 5.40 -14.99
CA ASP A 141 3.29 6.09 -15.19
C ASP A 141 3.72 6.94 -13.98
N LEU A 142 2.82 7.16 -13.01
CA LEU A 142 3.01 7.93 -11.78
C LEU A 142 3.26 9.45 -11.97
N HIS A 143 3.10 9.96 -13.19
CA HIS A 143 3.37 11.36 -13.55
C HIS A 143 2.24 12.00 -14.36
N SER A 144 1.14 11.27 -14.59
CA SER A 144 -0.05 11.82 -15.24
C SER A 144 -1.36 11.28 -14.65
N ALA A 145 -2.44 12.04 -14.85
CA ALA A 145 -3.76 11.70 -14.38
C ALA A 145 -4.87 12.29 -15.26
N ILE A 146 -6.08 11.78 -15.07
CA ILE A 146 -7.32 12.33 -15.65
C ILE A 146 -8.18 12.92 -14.53
N LEU A 147 -8.58 14.17 -14.71
CA LEU A 147 -9.50 14.91 -13.85
C LEU A 147 -10.93 14.83 -14.39
N ASN A 148 -11.91 14.78 -13.49
CA ASN A 148 -13.30 15.06 -13.84
C ASN A 148 -13.59 16.58 -13.80
N SER A 149 -14.79 17.00 -14.20
CA SER A 149 -15.16 18.43 -14.24
C SER A 149 -15.08 19.07 -12.86
N LYS A 150 -15.45 18.35 -11.80
CA LYS A 150 -15.40 18.89 -10.43
C LYS A 150 -13.97 19.13 -9.94
N ALA A 151 -13.05 18.23 -10.24
CA ALA A 151 -11.64 18.42 -9.90
C ALA A 151 -11.02 19.61 -10.66
N ILE A 152 -11.39 19.80 -11.94
CA ILE A 152 -10.95 20.98 -12.71
C ILE A 152 -11.45 22.29 -12.07
N GLU A 153 -12.73 22.33 -11.66
CA GLU A 153 -13.34 23.48 -11.00
C GLU A 153 -12.60 23.83 -9.70
N ILE A 154 -12.44 22.85 -8.81
CA ILE A 154 -11.83 23.05 -7.49
C ILE A 154 -10.37 23.46 -7.60
N THR A 155 -9.64 22.89 -8.57
CA THR A 155 -8.18 23.09 -8.66
C THR A 155 -7.77 24.36 -9.37
N GLY A 156 -8.70 24.95 -10.13
CA GLY A 156 -8.43 26.09 -10.98
C GLY A 156 -7.38 25.83 -12.06
N ILE A 157 -7.12 24.56 -12.42
CA ILE A 157 -6.03 24.18 -13.34
C ILE A 157 -6.13 24.89 -14.71
N LYS A 158 -7.34 25.28 -15.15
CA LYS A 158 -7.54 26.06 -16.39
C LYS A 158 -6.74 27.37 -16.37
N SER A 159 -6.60 28.03 -15.21
CA SER A 159 -5.81 29.26 -15.06
C SER A 159 -4.30 29.04 -15.18
N LYS A 160 -3.85 27.79 -15.13
CA LYS A 160 -2.44 27.40 -15.24
C LYS A 160 -2.02 27.01 -16.66
N LEU A 161 -2.92 27.10 -17.63
CA LEU A 161 -2.65 26.69 -19.01
C LEU A 161 -1.49 27.47 -19.64
N GLU A 162 -1.39 28.78 -19.40
CA GLU A 162 -0.26 29.58 -19.90
C GLU A 162 1.08 29.24 -19.21
N GLU A 163 1.03 28.81 -17.94
CA GLU A 163 2.21 28.50 -17.13
C GLU A 163 2.80 27.12 -17.45
N PHE A 164 1.93 26.12 -17.62
CA PHE A 164 2.34 24.73 -17.85
C PHE A 164 2.27 24.30 -19.31
N GLY A 165 1.54 25.03 -20.17
CA GLY A 165 1.40 24.73 -21.58
C GLY A 165 0.43 23.59 -21.88
N THR A 166 0.13 23.39 -23.17
CA THR A 166 -0.81 22.36 -23.65
C THR A 166 -0.21 20.96 -23.68
N GLU A 167 1.11 20.86 -23.53
CA GLU A 167 1.86 19.63 -23.38
C GLU A 167 1.61 18.95 -22.01
N GLU A 168 1.35 19.76 -20.98
CA GLU A 168 1.08 19.28 -19.62
C GLU A 168 -0.39 19.40 -19.22
N ILE A 169 -1.14 20.36 -19.78
CA ILE A 169 -2.58 20.48 -19.60
C ILE A 169 -3.26 20.30 -20.95
N SER A 170 -3.86 19.13 -21.17
CA SER A 170 -4.43 18.82 -22.48
C SER A 170 -5.76 19.53 -22.74
N VAL A 171 -5.90 20.08 -23.94
CA VAL A 171 -7.12 20.71 -24.47
C VAL A 171 -7.59 19.98 -25.73
N ASP A 172 -8.89 20.06 -26.02
CA ASP A 172 -9.47 19.59 -27.27
C ASP A 172 -9.37 20.64 -28.40
N GLU A 173 -9.93 20.33 -29.57
CA GLU A 173 -9.93 21.21 -30.75
C GLU A 173 -10.67 22.54 -30.51
N LYS A 174 -11.52 22.63 -29.48
CA LYS A 174 -12.27 23.83 -29.10
C LYS A 174 -11.57 24.62 -28.00
N GLY A 175 -10.42 24.15 -27.52
CA GLY A 175 -9.68 24.76 -26.41
C GLY A 175 -10.24 24.42 -25.03
N GLU A 176 -11.13 23.43 -24.92
CA GLU A 176 -11.66 22.99 -23.63
C GLU A 176 -10.79 21.88 -23.03
N LEU A 177 -10.67 21.87 -21.70
CA LEU A 177 -9.83 20.91 -20.98
C LEU A 177 -10.36 19.48 -21.15
N THR A 178 -9.49 18.56 -21.57
CA THR A 178 -9.82 17.13 -21.67
C THR A 178 -9.79 16.42 -20.31
N GLY A 179 -9.24 17.10 -19.30
CA GLY A 179 -8.98 16.59 -17.96
C GLY A 179 -7.60 15.93 -17.80
N GLU A 180 -6.86 15.70 -18.87
CA GLU A 180 -5.52 15.11 -18.80
C GLU A 180 -4.48 16.13 -18.34
N VAL A 181 -3.76 15.78 -17.28
CA VAL A 181 -2.65 16.56 -16.70
C VAL A 181 -1.38 15.71 -16.58
N LYS A 182 -0.22 16.32 -16.81
CA LYS A 182 1.10 15.65 -16.77
C LYS A 182 2.12 16.49 -16.01
N GLU A 183 3.19 15.85 -15.56
CA GLU A 183 4.39 16.51 -15.00
C GLU A 183 4.05 17.58 -13.95
N ARG A 184 4.41 18.85 -14.18
CA ARG A 184 4.22 19.93 -13.20
C ARG A 184 2.74 20.17 -12.95
N ALA A 185 1.91 20.13 -13.99
CA ALA A 185 0.46 20.26 -13.86
C ALA A 185 -0.14 19.14 -12.99
N PHE A 186 0.34 17.91 -13.14
CA PHE A 186 -0.07 16.79 -12.29
C PHE A 186 0.27 17.06 -10.81
N TYR A 187 1.51 17.45 -10.50
CA TYR A 187 1.92 17.75 -9.13
C TYR A 187 1.20 18.97 -8.53
N TYR A 188 0.89 19.98 -9.35
CA TYR A 188 0.07 21.12 -8.92
C TYR A 188 -1.31 20.68 -8.44
N VAL A 189 -1.96 19.74 -9.14
CA VAL A 189 -3.27 19.24 -8.73
C VAL A 189 -3.14 18.29 -7.52
N LEU A 190 -2.15 17.40 -7.52
CA LEU A 190 -1.91 16.46 -6.44
C LEU A 190 -1.78 17.17 -5.08
N ASN A 191 -1.08 18.31 -5.05
CA ASN A 191 -0.89 19.13 -3.84
C ASN A 191 -2.18 19.78 -3.30
N GLN A 192 -3.27 19.75 -4.06
CA GLN A 192 -4.58 20.27 -3.62
C GLN A 192 -5.48 19.18 -3.04
N ILE A 193 -5.10 17.91 -3.19
CA ILE A 193 -5.84 16.80 -2.61
C ILE A 193 -5.61 16.79 -1.10
N PRO A 194 -6.68 16.77 -0.26
CA PRO A 194 -6.53 16.68 1.18
C PRO A 194 -5.71 15.46 1.59
N THR A 195 -4.62 15.68 2.30
CA THR A 195 -3.80 14.59 2.84
C THR A 195 -4.57 13.78 3.87
N LEU A 196 -4.33 12.47 3.91
CA LEU A 196 -4.86 11.62 4.98
C LEU A 196 -4.37 12.08 6.36
N SER A 197 -5.24 11.95 7.35
CA SER A 197 -4.89 12.16 8.75
C SER A 197 -3.83 11.17 9.23
N ILE A 198 -3.13 11.48 10.32
CA ILE A 198 -2.13 10.59 10.91
C ILE A 198 -2.76 9.26 11.34
N GLU A 199 -4.02 9.27 11.79
CA GLU A 199 -4.79 8.09 12.16
C GLU A 199 -5.12 7.22 10.95
N GLU A 200 -5.55 7.83 9.85
CA GLU A 200 -5.84 7.12 8.58
C GLU A 200 -4.57 6.47 8.03
N LYS A 201 -3.46 7.20 8.00
CA LYS A 201 -2.14 6.70 7.59
C LYS A 201 -1.67 5.54 8.47
N SER A 202 -1.74 5.71 9.79
CA SER A 202 -1.30 4.70 10.76
C SER A 202 -2.16 3.43 10.67
N SER A 203 -3.47 3.58 10.47
CA SER A 203 -4.35 2.42 10.28
C SER A 203 -3.97 1.65 9.02
N ALA A 204 -3.62 2.33 7.92
CA ALA A 204 -3.20 1.69 6.69
C ALA A 204 -1.90 0.89 6.87
N VAL A 205 -0.89 1.49 7.52
CA VAL A 205 0.37 0.81 7.84
C VAL A 205 0.13 -0.40 8.75
N TYR A 206 -0.71 -0.26 9.78
CA TYR A 206 -0.99 -1.36 10.70
C TYR A 206 -1.73 -2.54 10.04
N ASP A 207 -2.66 -2.27 9.13
CA ASP A 207 -3.31 -3.30 8.33
C ASP A 207 -2.27 -4.03 7.45
N GLU A 208 -1.31 -3.30 6.89
CA GLU A 208 -0.23 -3.89 6.09
C GLU A 208 0.73 -4.74 6.93
N ILE A 209 1.10 -4.31 8.14
CA ILE A 209 1.90 -5.12 9.08
C ILE A 209 1.24 -6.50 9.29
N LYS A 210 -0.07 -6.52 9.56
CA LYS A 210 -0.81 -7.78 9.75
C LYS A 210 -0.80 -8.65 8.50
N TYR A 211 -0.96 -8.03 7.33
CA TYR A 211 -0.90 -8.73 6.06
C TYR A 211 0.49 -9.35 5.83
N LEU A 212 1.57 -8.60 6.02
CA LEU A 212 2.94 -9.10 5.88
C LEU A 212 3.26 -10.22 6.88
N HIS A 213 2.81 -10.10 8.14
CA HIS A 213 2.94 -11.18 9.12
C HIS A 213 2.26 -12.47 8.66
N SER A 214 1.11 -12.37 7.98
CA SER A 214 0.42 -13.55 7.41
C SER A 214 1.22 -14.23 6.29
N LEU A 215 2.16 -13.51 5.66
CA LEU A 215 3.08 -14.01 4.65
C LEU A 215 4.43 -14.46 5.23
N GLY A 216 4.61 -14.35 6.55
CA GLY A 216 5.87 -14.68 7.23
C GLY A 216 6.97 -13.61 7.09
N LEU A 217 6.63 -12.39 6.66
CA LEU A 217 7.53 -11.24 6.63
C LEU A 217 7.44 -10.50 7.97
N THR A 218 8.54 -10.43 8.72
CA THR A 218 8.57 -9.81 10.06
C THR A 218 9.58 -8.68 10.18
N SER A 219 10.30 -8.38 9.10
CA SER A 219 11.30 -7.30 9.05
C SER A 219 11.34 -6.72 7.63
N LEU A 220 11.59 -5.42 7.53
CA LEU A 220 11.75 -4.73 6.27
C LEU A 220 12.61 -3.48 6.41
N THR A 221 13.15 -3.01 5.28
CA THR A 221 13.78 -1.69 5.15
C THR A 221 12.88 -0.80 4.29
N ASP A 222 12.24 0.18 4.92
CA ASP A 222 11.37 1.14 4.22
C ASP A 222 12.16 2.35 3.68
N ILE A 223 12.01 2.63 2.39
CA ILE A 223 12.52 3.81 1.71
C ILE A 223 11.42 4.88 1.70
N THR A 224 11.56 5.84 2.61
CA THR A 224 10.52 6.82 2.92
C THR A 224 11.10 8.22 3.14
N LEU A 225 10.22 9.22 3.22
CA LEU A 225 10.60 10.61 3.47
C LEU A 225 10.60 10.91 4.97
N PRO A 226 11.35 11.94 5.43
CA PRO A 226 11.38 12.30 6.85
C PRO A 226 10.00 12.58 7.47
N GLU A 227 9.06 13.17 6.72
CA GLU A 227 7.69 13.43 7.20
C GLU A 227 6.88 12.16 7.50
N ASP A 228 7.17 11.05 6.82
CA ASP A 228 6.43 9.79 6.99
C ASP A 228 6.84 9.07 8.28
N LEU A 229 7.99 9.42 8.88
CA LEU A 229 8.45 8.88 10.16
C LEU A 229 7.47 9.14 11.30
N ASP A 230 6.66 10.20 11.21
CA ASP A 230 5.67 10.52 12.24
C ASP A 230 4.57 9.45 12.34
N VAL A 231 4.30 8.72 11.25
CA VAL A 231 3.35 7.59 11.23
C VAL A 231 3.89 6.44 12.08
N TYR A 232 5.18 6.12 11.95
CA TYR A 232 5.82 5.09 12.77
C TYR A 232 5.89 5.49 14.24
N LYS A 233 6.25 6.74 14.54
CA LYS A 233 6.23 7.26 15.92
C LYS A 233 4.83 7.17 16.52
N HIS A 234 3.81 7.51 15.73
CA HIS A 234 2.42 7.43 16.18
C HIS A 234 2.01 5.98 16.50
N LEU A 235 2.39 5.00 15.68
CA LEU A 235 2.13 3.58 15.97
C LEU A 235 2.83 3.10 17.25
N ILE A 236 4.12 3.40 17.41
CA ILE A 236 4.92 3.04 18.59
C ILE A 236 4.29 3.62 19.87
N ASN A 237 3.92 4.90 19.85
CA ASN A 237 3.32 5.58 21.01
C ASN A 237 1.93 5.02 21.39
N ASN A 238 1.26 4.34 20.47
CA ASN A 238 -0.05 3.73 20.67
C ASN A 238 0.02 2.21 20.92
N ASN A 239 1.23 1.64 21.13
CA ASN A 239 1.45 0.19 21.31
C ASN A 239 0.83 -0.65 20.18
N LYS A 240 0.98 -0.18 18.93
CA LYS A 240 0.54 -0.88 17.72
C LYS A 240 1.73 -1.31 16.88
#